data_AF-A0A0D2JVQ9-F1
#
_entry.id   AF-A0A0D2JVQ9-F1
#
_cell.length_a   1.000
_cell.length_b   1.000
_cell.length_c   1.000
_cell.angle_alpha   90.00
_cell.angle_beta   90.00
_cell.angle_gamma   90.00
#
_symmetry.space_group_name_H-M   'P 1'
#
loop_
_entity.id
_entity.type
_entity.pdbx_description
1 polymer ?
#
loop_
_entity_poly.entity_id
_entity_poly.type
_entity_poly.pdbx_seq_one_letter_code
_entity_poly.pdbx_strand_id
1 'polypeptide(L)'
;MEKEPSDQMARIAREISMSPSTYEKIYLSPPTSDTRQLRKTFANPTPLCLLGFIMSLGPLSCDLMGWRGAGGNGSSSIGVFFFMGGLLMIIGGVGEFILGNSYPFIVFCGFGGWWLSFGATLKPSFGAYGNYSPDAADAAAGLSTTGFLAGFGMCTLQDGNLLSESLETN
;
A
#
# COMPACT_ATOMS: atom_id res chain seq x y z
N MET A 1 49.64 37.74 -12.72
CA MET A 1 49.32 36.49 -13.44
C MET A 1 47.81 36.33 -13.36
N GLU A 2 47.10 37.13 -14.15
CA GLU A 2 45.65 37.29 -14.11
C GLU A 2 45.13 36.78 -15.45
N LYS A 3 44.57 35.56 -15.44
CA LYS A 3 44.07 34.90 -16.64
C LYS A 3 42.58 35.23 -16.74
N GLU A 4 42.23 35.95 -17.80
CA GLU A 4 41.03 36.76 -17.90
C GLU A 4 39.68 36.01 -17.90
N PRO A 5 38.59 36.67 -17.45
CA PRO A 5 37.20 36.15 -17.45
C PRO A 5 36.64 35.80 -18.85
N SER A 6 37.30 36.21 -19.94
CA SER A 6 36.94 35.87 -21.32
C SER A 6 37.07 34.37 -21.62
N ASP A 7 38.06 33.70 -21.03
CA ASP A 7 38.24 32.25 -21.16
C ASP A 7 37.13 31.48 -20.45
N GLN A 8 36.59 32.00 -19.34
CA GLN A 8 35.44 31.39 -18.66
C GLN A 8 34.15 31.57 -19.46
N MET A 9 33.90 32.75 -19.99
CA MET A 9 32.73 33.00 -20.85
C MET A 9 32.78 32.17 -22.14
N ALA A 10 33.96 32.00 -22.74
CA ALA A 10 34.14 31.12 -23.90
C ALA A 10 33.90 29.64 -23.57
N ARG A 11 34.27 29.20 -22.35
CA ARG A 11 33.97 27.83 -21.86
C ARG A 11 32.48 27.63 -21.62
N ILE A 12 31.81 28.58 -20.98
CA ILE A 12 30.35 28.54 -20.73
C ILE A 12 29.56 28.62 -22.04
N ALA A 13 29.98 29.47 -22.99
CA ALA A 13 29.34 29.57 -24.30
C ALA A 13 29.50 28.28 -25.13
N ARG A 14 30.65 27.60 -25.01
CA ARG A 14 30.89 26.28 -25.64
C ARG A 14 30.12 25.15 -24.95
N GLU A 15 29.80 25.30 -23.67
CA GLU A 15 28.92 24.40 -22.92
C GLU A 15 27.45 24.54 -23.38
N ILE A 16 27.06 25.70 -23.92
CA ILE A 16 25.73 25.97 -24.50
C ILE A 16 25.66 25.54 -25.99
N SER A 17 26.78 25.33 -26.68
CA SER A 17 26.79 24.72 -28.02
C SER A 17 26.84 23.18 -27.91
N MET A 18 25.73 22.57 -27.50
CA MET A 18 25.60 21.11 -27.55
C MET A 18 25.88 20.60 -28.97
N SER A 19 26.76 19.61 -29.13
CA SER A 19 27.02 19.01 -30.44
C SER A 19 25.73 18.42 -31.03
N PRO A 20 25.55 18.37 -32.36
CA PRO A 20 24.36 17.77 -32.98
C PRO A 20 24.05 16.36 -32.45
N SER A 21 25.09 15.56 -32.20
CA SER A 21 24.97 14.22 -31.60
C SER A 21 24.55 14.22 -30.13
N THR A 22 24.83 15.29 -29.38
CA THR A 22 24.36 15.45 -28.00
C THR A 22 22.90 15.90 -27.99
N TYR A 23 22.53 16.83 -28.89
CA TYR A 23 21.13 17.21 -29.12
C TYR A 23 20.28 16.01 -29.51
N GLU A 24 20.75 15.21 -30.48
CA GLU A 24 20.08 13.99 -30.92
C GLU A 24 19.95 12.98 -29.79
N LYS A 25 20.97 12.80 -28.94
CA LYS A 25 20.86 11.93 -27.75
C LYS A 25 19.87 12.45 -26.72
N ILE A 26 19.82 13.77 -26.46
CA ILE A 26 18.84 14.35 -25.55
C ILE A 26 17.42 14.24 -26.14
N TYR A 27 17.27 14.34 -27.46
CA TYR A 27 16.00 14.13 -28.15
C TYR A 27 15.55 12.66 -28.20
N LEU A 28 16.45 11.72 -28.48
CA LEU A 28 16.17 10.29 -28.62
C LEU A 28 16.08 9.57 -27.27
N SER A 29 16.78 10.07 -26.25
CA SER A 29 16.90 9.44 -24.95
C SER A 29 17.06 10.54 -23.89
N PRO A 30 15.96 11.20 -23.49
CA PRO A 30 16.01 12.18 -22.43
C PRO A 30 16.70 11.54 -21.21
N PRO A 31 17.67 12.23 -20.58
CA PRO A 31 18.33 11.69 -19.40
C PRO A 31 17.27 11.44 -18.33
N THR A 32 16.96 10.16 -18.09
CA THR A 32 16.06 9.76 -17.02
C THR A 32 16.80 9.97 -15.71
N SER A 33 16.44 11.04 -14.99
CA SER A 33 17.02 11.39 -13.69
C SER A 33 16.83 10.23 -12.71
N ASP A 34 17.93 9.72 -12.15
CA ASP A 34 18.15 8.96 -10.89
C ASP A 34 17.23 7.82 -10.41
N THR A 35 16.00 7.68 -10.88
CA THR A 35 15.07 6.59 -10.54
C THR A 35 15.61 5.20 -10.92
N ARG A 36 16.59 5.15 -11.84
CA ARG A 36 17.27 3.91 -12.24
C ARG A 36 18.37 3.48 -11.25
N GLN A 37 18.89 4.38 -10.42
CA GLN A 37 19.92 4.03 -9.42
C GLN A 37 19.30 3.39 -8.19
N LEU A 38 18.18 3.93 -7.68
CA LEU A 38 17.48 3.35 -6.52
C LEU A 38 16.96 1.93 -6.77
N ARG A 39 16.43 1.67 -7.98
CA ARG A 39 16.03 0.31 -8.42
C ARG A 39 17.18 -0.69 -8.58
N LYS A 40 18.43 -0.21 -8.67
CA LYS A 40 19.63 -1.06 -8.68
C LYS A 40 20.20 -1.28 -7.27
N THR A 41 19.94 -0.37 -6.34
CA THR A 41 20.42 -0.43 -4.95
C THR A 41 19.47 -1.19 -4.03
N PHE A 42 18.14 -1.07 -4.24
CA PHE A 42 17.12 -1.71 -3.42
C PHE A 42 16.25 -2.67 -4.25
N ALA A 43 15.81 -3.77 -3.61
CA ALA A 43 14.89 -4.72 -4.22
C ALA A 43 13.50 -4.08 -4.39
N ASN A 44 12.72 -4.54 -5.37
CA ASN A 44 11.35 -4.08 -5.58
C ASN A 44 10.41 -4.68 -4.51
N PRO A 45 9.78 -3.88 -3.63
CA PRO A 45 8.90 -4.35 -2.57
C PRO A 45 7.46 -4.62 -3.05
N THR A 46 7.04 -4.12 -4.22
CA THR A 46 5.69 -4.33 -4.78
C THR A 46 5.26 -5.81 -4.82
N PRO A 47 6.08 -6.78 -5.29
CA PRO A 47 5.70 -8.20 -5.30
C PRO A 47 5.48 -8.77 -3.88
N LEU A 48 6.22 -8.26 -2.88
CA LEU A 48 6.06 -8.68 -1.50
C LEU A 48 4.71 -8.20 -0.94
N CYS A 49 4.33 -6.95 -1.21
CA CYS A 49 3.02 -6.41 -0.83
C CYS A 49 1.87 -7.16 -1.50
N LEU A 50 2.00 -7.49 -2.79
CA LEU A 50 1.02 -8.28 -3.54
C LEU A 50 0.86 -9.69 -2.96
N LEU A 51 1.95 -10.34 -2.57
CA LEU A 51 1.89 -11.63 -1.90
C LEU A 51 1.14 -11.53 -0.57
N GLY A 52 1.45 -10.52 0.24
CA GLY A 52 0.73 -10.26 1.50
C GLY A 52 -0.77 -10.08 1.31
N PHE A 53 -1.15 -9.29 0.29
CA PHE A 53 -2.55 -9.02 -0.06
C PHE A 53 -3.30 -10.27 -0.53
N ILE A 54 -2.70 -11.06 -1.42
CA ILE A 54 -3.34 -12.28 -1.94
C ILE A 54 -3.50 -13.33 -0.83
N MET A 55 -2.49 -13.45 0.05
CA MET A 55 -2.51 -14.40 1.14
C MET A 55 -3.54 -14.06 2.23
N SER A 56 -3.90 -12.79 2.42
CA SER A 56 -5.00 -12.40 3.33
C SER A 56 -6.36 -12.44 2.64
N LEU A 57 -6.46 -12.02 1.37
CA LEU A 57 -7.73 -11.98 0.64
C LEU A 57 -8.24 -13.37 0.26
N GLY A 58 -7.35 -14.30 -0.09
CA GLY A 58 -7.72 -15.66 -0.49
C GLY A 58 -8.52 -16.40 0.59
N PRO A 59 -7.97 -16.57 1.81
CA PRO A 59 -8.69 -17.19 2.92
C PRO A 59 -10.00 -16.47 3.27
N LEU A 60 -9.98 -15.13 3.32
CA LEU A 60 -11.20 -14.35 3.57
C LEU A 60 -12.29 -14.64 2.52
N SER A 61 -11.93 -14.69 1.24
CA SER A 61 -12.88 -15.01 0.16
C SER A 61 -13.45 -16.42 0.32
N CYS A 62 -12.62 -17.39 0.68
CA CYS A 62 -13.07 -18.76 0.96
C CYS A 62 -14.02 -18.82 2.16
N ASP A 63 -13.73 -18.05 3.22
CA ASP A 63 -14.54 -17.97 4.44
C ASP A 63 -15.91 -17.33 4.15
N LEU A 64 -15.97 -16.26 3.34
CA LEU A 64 -17.25 -15.63 2.94
C LEU A 64 -18.10 -16.51 2.02
N MET A 65 -17.47 -17.29 1.13
CA MET A 65 -18.19 -18.19 0.22
C MET A 65 -18.62 -19.51 0.88
N GLY A 66 -18.25 -19.76 2.14
CA GLY A 66 -18.54 -21.02 2.82
C GLY A 66 -17.77 -22.21 2.23
N TRP A 67 -16.64 -21.97 1.55
CA TRP A 67 -15.99 -22.99 0.72
C TRP A 67 -15.47 -24.15 1.57
N ARG A 68 -15.98 -25.37 1.33
CA ARG A 68 -15.62 -26.60 2.07
C ARG A 68 -15.91 -26.52 3.58
N GLY A 69 -16.93 -25.74 3.97
CA GLY A 69 -17.21 -25.50 5.39
C GLY A 69 -16.25 -24.52 6.06
N ALA A 70 -15.45 -23.78 5.26
CA ALA A 70 -14.81 -22.56 5.72
C ALA A 70 -15.87 -21.56 6.20
N GLY A 71 -15.60 -20.86 7.29
CA GLY A 71 -16.60 -20.08 8.02
C GLY A 71 -16.09 -19.64 9.39
N GLY A 72 -16.98 -19.21 10.28
CA GLY A 72 -16.57 -18.70 11.60
C GLY A 72 -15.93 -17.31 11.56
N ASN A 73 -16.44 -16.45 10.66
CA ASN A 73 -16.02 -15.05 10.49
C ASN A 73 -14.52 -14.87 10.20
N GLY A 74 -13.83 -15.90 9.69
CA GLY A 74 -12.40 -15.83 9.41
C GLY A 74 -11.50 -15.90 10.64
N SER A 75 -12.00 -16.40 11.78
CA SER A 75 -11.25 -16.49 13.04
C SER A 75 -9.97 -17.34 12.94
N SER A 76 -9.95 -18.35 12.06
CA SER A 76 -8.75 -19.16 11.81
C SER A 76 -7.63 -18.38 11.11
N SER A 77 -7.99 -17.30 10.40
CA SER A 77 -7.09 -16.53 9.53
C SER A 77 -6.58 -15.25 10.20
N ILE A 78 -6.92 -15.02 11.48
CA ILE A 78 -6.51 -13.82 12.24
C ILE A 78 -4.99 -13.59 12.19
N GLY A 79 -4.18 -14.65 12.34
CA GLY A 79 -2.72 -14.53 12.25
C GLY A 79 -2.25 -14.04 10.87
N VAL A 80 -2.90 -14.49 9.80
CA VAL A 80 -2.56 -14.07 8.43
C VAL A 80 -2.95 -12.61 8.20
N PHE A 81 -4.07 -12.15 8.75
CA PHE A 81 -4.48 -10.73 8.67
C PHE A 81 -3.48 -9.81 9.37
N PHE A 82 -3.00 -10.17 10.56
CA PHE A 82 -2.01 -9.35 11.29
C PHE A 82 -0.64 -9.33 10.63
N PHE A 83 -0.10 -10.50 10.28
CA PHE A 83 1.29 -10.59 9.83
C PHE A 83 1.44 -10.38 8.32
N MET A 84 0.61 -11.03 7.49
CA MET A 84 0.72 -10.92 6.02
C MET A 84 -0.07 -9.74 5.45
N GLY A 85 -1.34 -9.61 5.82
CA GLY A 85 -2.18 -8.50 5.35
C GLY A 85 -1.78 -7.16 5.95
N GLY A 86 -1.38 -7.14 7.22
CA GLY A 86 -1.03 -5.92 7.95
C GLY A 86 0.46 -5.58 7.91
N LEU A 87 1.25 -6.28 8.74
CA LEU A 87 2.65 -5.92 8.99
C LEU A 87 3.51 -5.96 7.72
N LEU A 88 3.37 -7.02 6.90
CA LEU A 88 4.16 -7.17 5.67
C LEU A 88 3.82 -6.10 4.63
N MET A 89 2.54 -5.74 4.47
CA MET A 89 2.10 -4.70 3.54
C MET A 89 2.54 -3.31 3.98
N ILE A 90 2.54 -3.02 5.30
CA ILE A 90 3.07 -1.75 5.82
C ILE A 90 4.57 -1.65 5.60
N ILE A 91 5.33 -2.70 5.90
CA ILE A 91 6.79 -2.72 5.69
C ILE A 91 7.13 -2.56 4.21
N GLY A 92 6.43 -3.29 3.32
CA GLY A 92 6.65 -3.17 1.88
C GLY A 92 6.18 -1.83 1.31
N GLY A 93 5.10 -1.24 1.84
CA GLY A 93 4.66 0.12 1.50
C GLY A 93 5.71 1.17 1.86
N VAL A 94 6.30 1.10 3.06
CA VAL A 94 7.42 1.96 3.45
C VAL A 94 8.62 1.77 2.52
N GLY A 95 8.86 0.54 2.04
CA GLY A 95 9.83 0.26 0.99
C GLY A 95 9.57 1.00 -0.33
N GLU A 96 8.31 1.07 -0.76
CA GLU A 96 7.91 1.87 -1.94
C GLU A 96 8.11 3.38 -1.73
N PHE A 97 7.88 3.88 -0.51
CA PHE A 97 8.15 5.27 -0.16
C PHE A 97 9.64 5.63 -0.30
N ILE A 98 10.54 4.73 0.15
CA ILE A 98 12.00 4.92 0.03
C ILE A 98 12.45 4.92 -1.44
N LEU A 99 11.76 4.17 -2.30
CA LEU A 99 12.00 4.15 -3.75
C LEU A 99 11.42 5.37 -4.49
N GLY A 100 10.68 6.25 -3.78
CA GLY A 100 10.05 7.44 -4.34
C GLY A 100 8.70 7.18 -5.02
N ASN A 101 8.05 6.05 -4.72
CA ASN A 101 6.80 5.65 -5.34
C ASN A 101 5.61 5.87 -4.38
N SER A 102 5.03 7.07 -4.43
CA SER A 102 4.00 7.50 -3.48
C SER A 102 2.65 6.79 -3.65
N TYR A 103 2.28 6.41 -4.87
CA TYR A 103 1.00 5.76 -5.14
C TYR A 103 0.88 4.39 -4.47
N PRO A 104 1.77 3.39 -4.73
CA PRO A 104 1.69 2.10 -4.07
C PRO A 104 2.01 2.17 -2.59
N PHE A 105 2.78 3.17 -2.12
CA PHE A 105 2.92 3.43 -0.69
C PHE A 105 1.56 3.66 -0.02
N ILE A 106 0.76 4.60 -0.54
CA ILE A 106 -0.56 4.92 0.03
C ILE A 106 -1.49 3.71 -0.06
N VAL A 107 -1.51 3.04 -1.21
CA VAL A 107 -2.37 1.87 -1.44
C VAL A 107 -2.02 0.74 -0.47
N PHE A 108 -0.74 0.35 -0.37
CA PHE A 108 -0.34 -0.77 0.47
C PHE A 108 -0.41 -0.46 1.97
N CYS A 109 -0.10 0.77 2.40
CA CYS A 109 -0.28 1.16 3.79
C CYS A 109 -1.76 1.29 4.17
N GLY A 110 -2.62 1.80 3.28
CA GLY A 110 -4.07 1.87 3.49
C GLY A 110 -4.70 0.49 3.64
N PHE A 111 -4.47 -0.41 2.67
CA PHE A 111 -4.94 -1.79 2.77
C PHE A 111 -4.32 -2.54 3.97
N GLY A 112 -3.05 -2.29 4.29
CA GLY A 112 -2.42 -2.88 5.47
C GLY A 112 -3.06 -2.44 6.79
N GLY A 113 -3.39 -1.15 6.93
CA GLY A 113 -4.13 -0.62 8.07
C GLY A 113 -5.53 -1.21 8.19
N TRP A 114 -6.21 -1.41 7.05
CA TRP A 114 -7.51 -2.09 7.01
C TRP A 114 -7.43 -3.54 7.51
N TRP A 115 -6.45 -4.33 7.04
CA TRP A 115 -6.26 -5.71 7.48
C TRP A 115 -5.94 -5.83 8.98
N LEU A 116 -5.17 -4.90 9.55
CA LEU A 116 -4.92 -4.84 10.99
C LEU A 116 -6.19 -4.52 11.78
N SER A 117 -6.98 -3.56 11.31
CA SER A 117 -8.24 -3.16 11.94
C SER A 117 -9.28 -4.29 11.88
N PHE A 118 -9.33 -5.01 10.75
CA PHE A 118 -10.15 -6.19 10.56
C PHE A 118 -9.74 -7.34 11.50
N GLY A 119 -8.45 -7.66 11.57
CA GLY A 119 -7.92 -8.67 12.49
C GLY A 119 -8.14 -8.32 13.97
N ALA A 120 -8.02 -7.05 14.34
CA ALA A 120 -8.30 -6.57 15.70
C ALA A 120 -9.78 -6.74 16.08
N THR A 121 -10.67 -6.49 15.11
CA THR A 121 -12.11 -6.65 15.29
C THR A 121 -12.49 -8.12 15.55
N LEU A 122 -11.88 -9.06 14.83
CA LEU A 122 -12.16 -10.50 14.99
C LEU A 122 -11.55 -11.13 16.25
N LYS A 123 -10.54 -10.47 16.84
CA LYS A 123 -9.81 -11.03 17.99
C LYS A 123 -10.61 -10.81 19.29
N PRO A 124 -10.99 -11.88 20.01
CA PRO A 124 -11.85 -11.77 21.21
C PRO A 124 -11.29 -10.86 22.30
N SER A 125 -9.96 -10.76 22.43
CA SER A 125 -9.31 -9.94 23.45
C SER A 125 -9.50 -8.44 23.29
N PHE A 126 -9.86 -7.96 22.09
CA PHE A 126 -10.16 -6.53 21.88
C PHE A 126 -11.60 -6.16 22.25
N GLY A 127 -12.49 -7.13 22.46
CA GLY A 127 -13.86 -6.90 22.92
C GLY A 127 -14.76 -6.11 21.95
N ALA A 128 -14.33 -5.90 20.71
CA ALA A 128 -14.99 -5.03 19.73
C ALA A 128 -16.46 -5.40 19.46
N TYR A 129 -16.75 -6.70 19.40
CA TYR A 129 -18.09 -7.23 19.15
C TYR A 129 -18.83 -7.62 20.46
N GLY A 130 -18.12 -7.74 21.59
CA GLY A 130 -18.72 -8.18 22.85
C GLY A 130 -19.78 -7.22 23.41
N ASN A 131 -19.59 -5.91 23.22
CA ASN A 131 -20.57 -4.88 23.64
C ASN A 131 -21.86 -4.89 22.81
N TYR A 132 -21.85 -5.55 21.65
CA TYR A 132 -23.00 -5.66 20.76
C TYR A 132 -23.72 -7.00 20.93
N SER A 133 -23.23 -7.89 21.81
CA SER A 133 -23.88 -9.18 22.01
C SER A 133 -25.18 -9.04 22.82
N PRO A 134 -26.29 -9.64 22.37
CA PRO A 134 -27.53 -9.73 23.14
C PRO A 134 -27.43 -10.71 24.31
N ASP A 135 -26.39 -11.57 24.36
CA ASP A 135 -26.15 -12.52 25.44
C ASP A 135 -24.75 -12.32 26.03
N ALA A 136 -24.68 -12.02 27.33
CA ALA A 136 -23.42 -11.78 28.04
C ALA A 136 -22.54 -13.04 28.16
N ALA A 137 -23.13 -14.24 27.97
CA ALA A 137 -22.40 -15.50 27.98
C ALA A 137 -21.78 -15.86 26.61
N ASP A 138 -22.27 -15.26 25.52
CA ASP A 138 -21.78 -15.50 24.16
C ASP A 138 -21.40 -14.19 23.48
N ALA A 139 -20.15 -13.77 23.65
CA ALA A 139 -19.66 -12.57 22.99
C ALA A 139 -19.77 -12.67 21.45
N ALA A 140 -19.62 -13.86 20.84
CA ALA A 140 -19.57 -14.01 19.38
C ALA A 140 -20.91 -13.68 18.69
N ALA A 141 -22.03 -13.75 19.42
CA ALA A 141 -23.34 -13.33 18.93
C ALA A 141 -23.41 -11.81 18.60
N GLY A 142 -22.49 -11.00 19.13
CA GLY A 142 -22.38 -9.59 18.76
C GLY A 142 -21.92 -9.35 17.31
N LEU A 143 -21.24 -10.32 16.68
CA LEU A 143 -20.75 -10.19 15.29
C LEU A 143 -21.88 -10.16 14.25
N SER A 144 -23.04 -10.77 14.56
CA SER A 144 -24.21 -10.81 13.67
C SER A 144 -25.22 -9.69 13.95
N THR A 145 -24.95 -8.85 14.95
CA THR A 145 -25.88 -7.78 15.35
C THR A 145 -25.80 -6.60 14.39
N THR A 146 -26.95 -6.07 13.99
CA THR A 146 -27.07 -4.98 13.00
C THR A 146 -26.26 -3.74 13.37
N GLY A 147 -26.16 -3.42 14.67
CA GLY A 147 -25.37 -2.27 15.15
C GLY A 147 -23.86 -2.42 14.94
N PHE A 148 -23.33 -3.63 15.13
CA PHE A 148 -21.92 -3.94 14.87
C PHE A 148 -21.63 -3.95 13.36
N LEU A 149 -22.50 -4.59 12.57
CA LEU A 149 -22.38 -4.64 11.11
C LEU A 149 -22.53 -3.26 10.45
N ALA A 150 -23.33 -2.35 11.02
CA ALA A 150 -23.46 -0.97 10.54
C ALA A 150 -22.17 -0.15 10.79
N GLY A 151 -21.57 -0.27 11.98
CA GLY A 151 -20.32 0.42 12.31
C GLY A 151 -19.13 -0.15 11.51
N PHE A 152 -19.03 -1.47 11.44
CA PHE A 152 -18.02 -2.17 10.64
C PHE A 152 -18.20 -1.89 9.14
N GLY A 153 -19.44 -1.91 8.65
CA GLY A 153 -19.79 -1.61 7.26
C GLY A 153 -19.47 -0.18 6.85
N MET A 154 -19.71 0.81 7.71
CA MET A 154 -19.37 2.20 7.43
C MET A 154 -17.86 2.41 7.26
N CYS A 155 -17.04 1.72 8.06
CA CYS A 155 -15.59 1.74 7.90
C CYS A 155 -15.16 1.16 6.54
N THR A 156 -15.75 0.03 6.13
CA THR A 156 -15.47 -0.57 4.81
C THR A 156 -15.99 0.26 3.63
N LEU A 157 -17.10 0.96 3.79
CA LEU A 157 -17.68 1.84 2.77
C LEU A 157 -16.86 3.12 2.60
N GLN A 158 -16.33 3.67 3.70
CA GLN A 158 -15.50 4.87 3.64
C GLN A 158 -14.16 4.58 2.94
N ASP A 159 -13.54 3.44 3.22
CA ASP A 159 -12.34 3.00 2.50
C ASP A 159 -12.64 2.76 1.01
N GLY A 160 -13.80 2.19 0.67
CA GLY A 160 -14.25 2.03 -0.72
C GLY A 160 -14.48 3.36 -1.46
N ASN A 161 -15.07 4.35 -0.78
CA ASN A 161 -15.38 5.65 -1.36
C ASN A 161 -14.12 6.52 -1.55
N LEU A 162 -13.16 6.42 -0.63
CA LEU A 162 -11.85 7.07 -0.74
C LEU A 162 -11.05 6.52 -1.93
N LEU A 163 -11.15 5.21 -2.20
CA LEU A 163 -10.51 4.60 -3.36
C LEU A 163 -11.17 5.03 -4.67
N SER A 164 -12.49 5.22 -4.74
CA SER A 164 -13.14 5.72 -5.96
C SER A 164 -12.79 7.19 -6.25
N GLU A 165 -12.76 8.07 -5.26
CA GLU A 165 -12.37 9.48 -5.48
C GLU A 165 -10.90 9.62 -5.90
N SER A 166 -10.02 8.73 -5.42
CA SER A 166 -8.60 8.73 -5.82
C SER A 166 -8.35 8.29 -7.26
N LEU A 167 -9.31 7.59 -7.88
CA LEU A 167 -9.27 7.16 -9.29
C LEU A 167 -9.89 8.20 -10.24
N GLU A 168 -10.76 9.08 -9.73
CA GLU A 168 -11.39 10.16 -10.51
C GLU A 168 -10.53 11.44 -10.59
N THR A 169 -9.42 11.50 -9.83
CA THR A 169 -8.52 12.67 -9.77
C THR A 169 -7.22 12.52 -10.58
N ASN A 170 -7.12 11.52 -11.47
CA ASN A 170 -6.11 11.45 -12.54
C ASN A 170 -6.75 11.57 -13.92
#